data_AF-A0A0C3KAM2-F1
#
_entry.id   AF-A0A0C3KAM2-F1
#
_cell.length_a   1.000
_cell.length_b   1.000
_cell.length_c   1.000
_cell.angle_alpha   90.00
_cell.angle_beta   90.00
_cell.angle_gamma   90.00
#
_symmetry.space_group_name_H-M   'P 1'
#
loop_
_entity.id
_entity.type
_entity.pdbx_description
1 polymer ?
#
loop_
_entity_poly.entity_id
_entity_poly.type
_entity_poly.pdbx_seq_one_letter_code
_entity_poly.pdbx_strand_id
1 'polypeptide(L)'
;MTAPTAAPTELESTLVGDVLTNTSPAGSSQDAAALSTEAVSVNTDVPQAAEASTSGQGNSSGDSAATIDSLRKELRAMKKFKVMWAKQQQEQNALPNEGGPSVPEGSIPRPPGERGKNGWNMQTALQLEADGDTYNLILATARDAVRETGLDWKKKFDEQDPMKHVQPYLRRFKGDWACRELVISTLQNRQKVEHARIKALMVRSPSKPSKSKRTGFKPRSKSASTASPAEELINDEDVREGEGEEA
;
A
#
# COMPACT_ATOMS: atom_id res chain seq x y z
N MET A 1 -13.76 -27.08 59.30
CA MET A 1 -14.70 -26.75 58.21
C MET A 1 -13.89 -26.65 56.95
N THR A 2 -13.96 -27.70 56.13
CA THR A 2 -12.98 -28.04 55.09
C THR A 2 -13.54 -27.59 53.74
N ALA A 3 -12.79 -26.76 53.01
CA ALA A 3 -13.20 -26.25 51.70
C ALA A 3 -12.91 -27.28 50.59
N PRO A 4 -13.78 -27.41 49.57
CA PRO A 4 -13.58 -28.36 48.48
C PRO A 4 -12.58 -27.85 47.44
N THR A 5 -11.60 -28.71 47.16
CA THR A 5 -10.62 -28.66 46.08
C THR A 5 -11.32 -28.84 44.72
N ALA A 6 -11.19 -27.87 43.82
CA ALA A 6 -11.63 -27.98 42.43
C ALA A 6 -10.47 -28.49 41.55
N ALA A 7 -10.75 -29.53 40.77
CA ALA A 7 -9.82 -30.20 39.86
C ALA A 7 -9.64 -29.41 38.54
N PRO A 8 -8.47 -29.51 37.88
CA PRO A 8 -8.25 -29.01 36.54
C PRO A 8 -8.81 -29.97 35.48
N THR A 9 -9.62 -29.44 34.57
CA THR A 9 -10.13 -30.14 33.38
C THR A 9 -9.07 -30.09 32.27
N GLU A 10 -8.50 -31.24 31.94
CA GLU A 10 -7.67 -31.40 30.74
C GLU A 10 -8.59 -31.49 29.50
N LEU A 11 -8.34 -30.62 28.53
CA LEU A 11 -8.90 -30.76 27.19
C LEU A 11 -7.83 -31.35 26.28
N GLU A 12 -7.97 -32.65 26.01
CA GLU A 12 -7.32 -33.33 24.88
C GLU A 12 -7.70 -32.62 23.57
N SER A 13 -6.71 -32.04 22.90
CA SER A 13 -6.88 -31.56 21.53
C SER A 13 -6.36 -32.63 20.58
N THR A 14 -7.31 -33.43 20.07
CA THR A 14 -7.10 -34.49 19.08
C THR A 14 -6.52 -33.92 17.78
N LEU A 15 -5.48 -34.60 17.32
CA LEU A 15 -4.71 -34.37 16.11
C LEU A 15 -5.28 -35.27 15.00
N VAL A 16 -5.96 -34.69 14.02
CA VAL A 16 -6.37 -35.27 12.72
C VAL A 16 -6.58 -34.07 11.79
N GLY A 17 -6.11 -34.00 10.55
CA GLY A 17 -5.45 -34.93 9.67
C GLY A 17 -5.14 -34.20 8.36
N ASP A 18 -4.49 -34.94 7.49
CA ASP A 18 -3.81 -34.57 6.25
C ASP A 18 -4.59 -33.88 5.12
N VAL A 19 -3.79 -33.23 4.26
CA VAL A 19 -3.88 -33.13 2.79
C VAL A 19 -5.08 -32.37 2.19
N LEU A 20 -4.77 -31.26 1.50
CA LEU A 20 -5.17 -31.02 0.11
C LEU A 20 -4.20 -30.01 -0.54
N THR A 21 -3.34 -30.51 -1.44
CA THR A 21 -2.54 -29.71 -2.36
C THR A 21 -3.45 -29.06 -3.41
N ASN A 22 -3.66 -27.75 -3.32
CA ASN A 22 -4.39 -27.01 -4.35
C ASN A 22 -3.42 -26.42 -5.38
N THR A 23 -3.08 -27.21 -6.38
CA THR A 23 -2.52 -26.75 -7.65
C THR A 23 -3.65 -26.20 -8.52
N SER A 24 -3.71 -24.87 -8.66
CA SER A 24 -4.49 -24.21 -9.72
C SER A 24 -3.55 -23.56 -10.74
N PRO A 25 -3.60 -23.97 -12.01
CA PRO A 25 -2.95 -23.28 -13.12
C PRO A 25 -3.93 -22.34 -13.85
N ALA A 26 -3.38 -21.53 -14.76
CA ALA A 26 -4.03 -20.59 -15.68
C ALA A 26 -4.40 -19.23 -15.06
N GLY A 27 -3.98 -18.09 -15.60
CA GLY A 27 -3.71 -17.79 -17.00
C GLY A 27 -4.72 -16.72 -17.42
N SER A 28 -4.44 -15.46 -17.08
CA SER A 28 -5.21 -14.32 -17.58
C SER A 28 -4.24 -13.34 -18.23
N SER A 29 -4.14 -13.47 -19.54
CA SER A 29 -3.54 -12.46 -20.42
C SER A 29 -4.53 -11.31 -20.52
N GLN A 30 -4.19 -10.16 -19.94
CA GLN A 30 -4.80 -8.90 -20.32
C GLN A 30 -3.88 -8.18 -21.30
N ASP A 31 -4.41 -7.95 -22.49
CA ASP A 31 -3.84 -7.14 -23.55
C ASP A 31 -3.51 -5.74 -23.03
N ALA A 32 -2.22 -5.44 -22.93
CA ALA A 32 -1.74 -4.09 -22.71
C ALA A 32 -1.61 -3.38 -24.06
N ALA A 33 -2.50 -2.41 -24.30
CA ALA A 33 -2.42 -1.47 -25.39
C ALA A 33 -1.05 -0.76 -25.38
N ALA A 34 -0.29 -0.93 -26.46
CA ALA A 34 0.98 -0.27 -26.68
C ALA A 34 0.72 1.22 -27.02
N LEU A 35 0.81 2.08 -26.01
CA LEU A 35 0.98 3.52 -26.20
C LEU A 35 2.45 3.78 -26.56
N SER A 36 2.68 4.11 -27.83
CA SER A 36 3.94 4.67 -28.34
C SER A 36 4.24 5.99 -27.63
N THR A 37 5.22 5.98 -26.73
CA THR A 37 5.91 7.19 -26.27
C THR A 37 7.20 7.34 -27.07
N GLU A 38 7.25 8.36 -27.90
CA GLU A 38 8.44 8.82 -28.61
C GLU A 38 9.54 9.21 -27.60
N ALA A 39 10.71 8.59 -27.74
CA ALA A 39 11.88 8.88 -26.94
C ALA A 39 12.61 10.09 -27.52
N VAL A 40 12.39 11.27 -26.92
CA VAL A 40 13.24 12.44 -27.15
C VAL A 40 14.56 12.22 -26.42
N SER A 41 15.60 11.91 -27.19
CA SER A 41 16.97 11.74 -26.74
C SER A 41 17.61 13.12 -26.52
N VAL A 42 17.64 13.57 -25.26
CA VAL A 42 18.39 14.77 -24.86
C VAL A 42 19.78 14.34 -24.40
N ASN A 43 20.75 14.49 -25.29
CA ASN A 43 22.17 14.39 -24.98
C ASN A 43 22.55 15.51 -24.00
N THR A 44 22.80 15.15 -22.74
CA THR A 44 23.40 16.07 -21.76
C THR A 44 24.89 15.81 -21.74
N ASP A 45 25.62 16.67 -22.44
CA ASP A 45 27.06 16.80 -22.44
C ASP A 45 27.54 17.14 -21.01
N VAL A 46 28.33 16.24 -20.40
CA VAL A 46 28.92 16.43 -19.08
C VAL A 46 30.36 16.91 -19.27
N PRO A 47 30.72 18.16 -18.88
CA PRO A 47 32.09 18.61 -18.96
C PRO A 47 32.96 17.91 -17.90
N GLN A 48 33.96 17.19 -18.41
CA GLN A 48 35.03 16.52 -17.68
C GLN A 48 35.93 17.59 -17.03
N ALA A 49 35.73 17.81 -15.72
CA ALA A 49 36.54 18.72 -14.93
C ALA A 49 37.94 18.13 -14.68
N ALA A 50 38.94 18.91 -15.07
CA ALA A 50 40.37 18.60 -14.94
C ALA A 50 40.79 18.41 -13.48
N GLU A 51 41.53 17.34 -13.23
CA GLU A 51 42.24 17.08 -11.99
C GLU A 51 43.47 18.00 -11.90
N ALA A 52 43.37 19.06 -11.10
CA ALA A 52 44.51 19.86 -10.70
C ALA A 52 45.06 19.33 -9.37
N SER A 53 46.16 18.60 -9.44
CA SER A 53 46.99 18.25 -8.30
C SER A 53 47.50 19.51 -7.60
N THR A 54 47.02 19.79 -6.39
CA THR A 54 47.63 20.76 -5.49
C THR A 54 48.26 20.02 -4.31
N SER A 55 49.56 19.76 -4.44
CA SER A 55 50.43 19.40 -3.34
C SER A 55 50.74 20.68 -2.57
N GLY A 56 50.24 20.79 -1.34
CA GLY A 56 50.47 21.93 -0.45
C GLY A 56 50.57 21.47 0.99
N GLN A 57 51.81 21.20 1.42
CA GLN A 57 52.19 21.02 2.82
C GLN A 57 52.03 22.32 3.63
N GLY A 58 51.60 22.17 4.89
CA GLY A 58 52.12 22.97 6.00
C GLY A 58 51.20 24.05 6.57
N ASN A 59 50.87 23.88 7.86
CA ASN A 59 50.35 24.89 8.81
C ASN A 59 48.83 25.07 9.03
N SER A 60 48.06 24.00 9.28
CA SER A 60 46.66 24.10 9.78
C SER A 60 46.40 23.48 11.18
N SER A 61 47.40 23.51 12.07
CA SER A 61 47.20 23.00 13.45
C SER A 61 46.35 23.94 14.32
N GLY A 62 46.33 25.25 14.02
CA GLY A 62 45.55 26.25 14.77
C GLY A 62 44.05 26.21 14.49
N ASP A 63 43.64 26.07 13.22
CA ASP A 63 42.22 26.05 12.81
C ASP A 63 41.49 24.78 13.25
N SER A 64 42.23 23.71 13.50
CA SER A 64 41.66 22.43 13.95
C SER A 64 41.03 22.54 15.34
N ALA A 65 41.64 23.30 16.26
CA ALA A 65 41.12 23.46 17.62
C ALA A 65 39.80 24.25 17.65
N ALA A 66 39.73 25.35 16.91
CA ALA A 66 38.51 26.16 16.79
C ALA A 66 37.37 25.36 16.12
N THR A 67 37.71 24.53 15.13
CA THR A 67 36.74 23.66 14.44
C THR A 67 36.19 22.58 15.38
N ILE A 68 37.03 21.95 16.20
CA ILE A 68 36.61 20.95 17.18
C ILE A 68 35.64 21.55 18.21
N ASP A 69 35.93 22.76 18.70
CA ASP A 69 35.06 23.43 19.67
C ASP A 69 33.75 23.89 19.05
N SER A 70 33.74 24.28 17.78
CA SER A 70 32.53 24.56 17.01
C SER A 70 31.62 23.32 16.92
N LEU A 71 32.18 22.18 16.47
CA LEU A 71 31.44 20.92 16.34
C LEU A 71 30.87 20.43 17.68
N ARG A 72 31.62 20.62 18.78
CA ARG A 72 31.13 20.27 20.14
C ARG A 72 29.98 21.16 20.61
N LYS A 73 29.92 22.43 20.18
CA LYS A 73 28.78 23.32 20.47
C LYS A 73 27.56 22.88 19.65
N GLU A 74 27.75 22.56 18.38
CA GLU A 74 26.69 22.09 17.49
C GLU A 74 26.08 20.77 17.97
N LEU A 75 26.90 19.81 18.41
CA LEU A 75 26.43 18.53 18.98
C LEU A 75 25.55 18.73 20.22
N ARG A 76 25.86 19.73 21.06
CA ARG A 76 25.05 20.08 22.23
C ARG A 76 23.73 20.75 21.82
N ALA A 77 23.74 21.60 20.80
CA ALA A 77 22.52 22.22 20.26
C ALA A 77 21.58 21.17 19.66
N MET A 78 22.10 20.25 18.84
CA MET A 78 21.33 19.17 18.23
C MET A 78 20.68 18.24 19.28
N LYS A 79 21.39 17.92 20.36
CA LYS A 79 20.82 17.14 21.47
C LYS A 79 19.65 17.86 22.16
N LYS A 80 19.79 19.17 22.42
CA LYS A 80 18.70 19.99 23.00
C LYS A 80 17.49 20.06 22.07
N PHE A 81 17.72 20.26 20.78
CA PHE A 81 16.65 20.28 19.77
C PHE A 81 15.88 18.96 19.74
N LYS A 82 16.59 17.83 19.75
CA LYS A 82 15.95 16.49 19.76
C LYS A 82 15.07 16.26 21.00
N VAL A 83 15.52 16.74 22.17
CA VAL A 83 14.72 16.66 23.41
C VAL A 83 13.50 17.56 23.35
N MET A 84 13.64 18.82 22.89
CA MET A 84 12.48 19.71 22.71
C MET A 84 11.49 19.15 21.70
N TRP A 85 11.98 18.62 20.57
CA TRP A 85 11.14 18.03 19.54
C TRP A 85 10.38 16.81 20.05
N ALA A 86 11.04 15.92 20.80
CA ALA A 86 10.38 14.77 21.42
C ALA A 86 9.31 15.20 22.44
N LYS A 87 9.59 16.24 23.24
CA LYS A 87 8.61 16.81 24.18
C LYS A 87 7.41 17.42 23.44
N GLN A 88 7.64 18.15 22.36
CA GLN A 88 6.59 18.75 21.54
C GLN A 88 5.71 17.68 20.87
N GLN A 89 6.32 16.60 20.37
CA GLN A 89 5.60 15.43 19.87
C GLN A 89 4.75 14.77 20.96
N GLN A 90 5.28 14.66 22.19
CA GLN A 90 4.53 14.11 23.31
C GLN A 90 3.35 15.03 23.69
N GLU A 91 3.54 16.35 23.71
CA GLU A 91 2.45 17.32 23.96
C GLU A 91 1.39 17.30 22.86
N GLN A 92 1.78 17.21 21.58
CA GLN A 92 0.82 17.08 20.48
C GLN A 92 0.02 15.77 20.55
N ASN A 93 0.63 14.68 21.03
CA ASN A 93 -0.08 13.41 21.25
C ASN A 93 -0.90 13.40 22.55
N ALA A 94 -0.52 14.22 23.55
CA ALA A 94 -1.15 14.25 24.86
C ALA A 94 -2.27 15.29 24.98
N LEU A 95 -2.35 16.26 24.06
CA LEU A 95 -3.51 17.16 23.98
C LEU A 95 -4.72 16.32 23.55
N PRO A 96 -5.69 16.05 24.45
CA PRO A 96 -6.95 15.47 24.04
C PRO A 96 -7.54 16.45 23.02
N ASN A 97 -7.89 15.93 21.86
CA ASN A 97 -8.44 16.68 20.74
C ASN A 97 -9.87 17.15 21.09
N GLU A 98 -10.00 18.02 22.09
CA GLU A 98 -11.27 18.51 22.68
C GLU A 98 -12.03 19.45 21.73
N GLY A 99 -11.44 19.81 20.58
CA GLY A 99 -12.06 20.62 19.52
C GLY A 99 -12.16 19.91 18.17
N GLY A 100 -11.80 18.63 18.08
CA GLY A 100 -12.03 17.84 16.87
C GLY A 100 -13.54 17.60 16.68
N PRO A 101 -14.07 17.58 15.44
CA PRO A 101 -15.46 17.22 15.19
C PRO A 101 -15.78 15.95 15.97
N SER A 102 -16.73 16.06 16.90
CA SER A 102 -17.07 15.02 17.86
C SER A 102 -17.17 13.68 17.13
N VAL A 103 -16.17 12.83 17.36
CA VAL A 103 -16.11 11.49 16.75
C VAL A 103 -17.41 10.80 17.16
N PRO A 104 -18.24 10.34 16.20
CA PRO A 104 -19.56 9.83 16.52
C PRO A 104 -19.44 8.71 17.56
N GLU A 105 -20.19 8.85 18.65
CA GLU A 105 -20.26 7.90 19.74
C GLU A 105 -20.77 6.57 19.17
N GLY A 106 -19.89 5.57 19.07
CA GLY A 106 -20.09 4.37 18.26
C GLY A 106 -19.01 4.11 17.19
N SER A 107 -17.98 4.95 17.11
CA SER A 107 -16.90 4.76 16.14
C SER A 107 -16.10 3.48 16.41
N ILE A 108 -15.91 2.67 15.37
CA ILE A 108 -15.25 1.37 15.45
C ILE A 108 -13.74 1.55 15.70
N PRO A 109 -13.17 1.04 16.81
CA PRO A 109 -11.75 1.16 17.10
C PRO A 109 -10.89 0.31 16.16
N ARG A 110 -9.62 0.68 16.00
CA ARG A 110 -8.66 -0.13 15.25
C ARG A 110 -8.45 -1.47 15.98
N PRO A 111 -8.59 -2.62 15.31
CA PRO A 111 -8.32 -3.91 15.92
C PRO A 111 -6.85 -4.04 16.34
N PRO A 112 -6.54 -4.82 17.39
CA PRO A 112 -5.16 -5.04 17.82
C PRO A 112 -4.38 -5.84 16.77
N GLY A 113 -3.17 -5.38 16.42
CA GLY A 113 -2.26 -6.09 15.50
C GLY A 113 -1.81 -5.29 14.27
N GLU A 114 -1.21 -6.02 13.33
CA GLU A 114 -0.70 -5.51 12.04
C GLU A 114 -1.35 -6.29 10.88
N ARG A 115 -1.64 -5.60 9.78
CA ARG A 115 -2.49 -6.14 8.71
C ARG A 115 -1.89 -7.39 8.11
N GLY A 116 -2.69 -8.43 7.96
CA GLY A 116 -2.24 -9.73 7.44
C GLY A 116 -1.40 -10.54 8.41
N LYS A 117 -1.17 -10.06 9.65
CA LYS A 117 -0.63 -10.83 10.76
C LYS A 117 -1.75 -11.14 11.74
N ASN A 118 -1.61 -12.22 12.51
CA ASN A 118 -2.57 -12.62 13.57
C ASN A 118 -4.02 -12.80 13.08
N GLY A 119 -4.22 -13.19 11.82
CA GLY A 119 -5.56 -13.36 11.25
C GLY A 119 -6.32 -12.05 11.00
N TRP A 120 -5.67 -10.88 11.12
CA TRP A 120 -6.35 -9.61 10.88
C TRP A 120 -6.58 -9.37 9.39
N ASN A 121 -7.85 -9.49 8.98
CA ASN A 121 -8.35 -9.19 7.64
C ASN A 121 -9.04 -7.81 7.63
N MET A 122 -8.70 -7.00 6.62
CA MET A 122 -9.25 -5.66 6.43
C MET A 122 -10.76 -5.70 6.18
N GLN A 123 -11.24 -6.62 5.35
CA GLN A 123 -12.67 -6.71 5.00
C GLN A 123 -13.53 -7.06 6.23
N THR A 124 -13.05 -7.98 7.07
CA THR A 124 -13.63 -8.32 8.38
C THR A 124 -13.67 -7.11 9.31
N ALA A 125 -12.55 -6.39 9.42
CA ALA A 125 -12.48 -5.22 10.31
C ALA A 125 -13.32 -4.03 9.84
N LEU A 126 -13.63 -3.98 8.54
CA LEU A 126 -14.60 -3.03 7.99
C LEU A 126 -16.05 -3.51 8.09
N GLN A 127 -16.30 -4.73 8.57
CA GLN A 127 -17.62 -5.36 8.65
C GLN A 127 -18.28 -5.54 7.26
N LEU A 128 -17.48 -5.85 6.24
CA LEU A 128 -17.91 -5.98 4.84
C LEU A 128 -17.71 -7.40 4.28
N GLU A 129 -17.72 -8.44 5.13
CA GLU A 129 -17.50 -9.83 4.67
C GLU A 129 -18.61 -10.32 3.74
N ALA A 130 -19.85 -9.93 4.01
CA ALA A 130 -21.01 -10.27 3.19
C ALA A 130 -21.13 -9.38 1.93
N ASP A 131 -20.49 -8.21 1.93
CA ASP A 131 -20.61 -7.20 0.87
C ASP A 131 -19.24 -6.89 0.24
N GLY A 132 -18.79 -7.83 -0.60
CA GLY A 132 -17.53 -7.70 -1.32
C GLY A 132 -17.53 -6.56 -2.34
N ASP A 133 -18.68 -6.19 -2.88
CA ASP A 133 -18.79 -5.14 -3.89
C ASP A 133 -18.58 -3.77 -3.27
N THR A 134 -19.18 -3.49 -2.11
CA THR A 134 -18.90 -2.27 -1.35
C THR A 134 -17.44 -2.18 -0.94
N TYR A 135 -16.82 -3.30 -0.53
CA TYR A 135 -15.39 -3.32 -0.21
C TYR A 135 -14.52 -2.97 -1.44
N ASN A 136 -14.84 -3.54 -2.61
CA ASN A 136 -14.15 -3.25 -3.86
C ASN A 136 -14.33 -1.79 -4.31
N LEU A 137 -15.53 -1.24 -4.13
CA LEU A 137 -15.82 0.17 -4.41
C LEU A 137 -14.98 1.09 -3.52
N ILE A 138 -14.89 0.80 -2.22
CA ILE A 138 -14.06 1.55 -1.27
C ILE A 138 -12.57 1.48 -1.69
N LEU A 139 -12.09 0.30 -2.10
CA LEU A 139 -10.73 0.14 -2.60
C LEU A 139 -10.47 0.95 -3.87
N ALA A 140 -11.40 0.95 -4.83
CA ALA A 140 -11.30 1.74 -6.04
C ALA A 140 -11.24 3.24 -5.71
N THR A 141 -12.18 3.70 -4.90
CA THR A 141 -12.27 5.09 -4.43
C THR A 141 -10.95 5.52 -3.75
N ALA A 142 -10.38 4.69 -2.87
CA ALA A 142 -9.11 4.98 -2.21
C ALA A 142 -7.92 5.06 -3.19
N ARG A 143 -7.93 4.29 -4.29
CA ARG A 143 -6.89 4.39 -5.33
C ARG A 143 -7.02 5.67 -6.14
N ASP A 144 -8.24 6.04 -6.49
CA ASP A 144 -8.55 7.25 -7.28
C ASP A 144 -8.12 8.49 -6.52
N ALA A 145 -8.51 8.54 -5.27
CA ALA A 145 -8.09 9.50 -4.27
C ALA A 145 -6.56 9.68 -4.22
N VAL A 146 -5.80 8.59 -4.08
CA VAL A 146 -4.31 8.64 -4.06
C VAL A 146 -3.73 9.15 -5.37
N ARG A 147 -4.39 8.88 -6.51
CA ARG A 147 -4.00 9.41 -7.82
C ARG A 147 -4.27 10.91 -7.92
N GLU A 148 -5.43 11.37 -7.48
CA GLU A 148 -5.87 12.77 -7.54
C GLU A 148 -5.02 13.69 -6.66
N THR A 149 -4.69 13.23 -5.46
CA THR A 149 -3.88 13.99 -4.50
C THR A 149 -2.39 13.99 -4.80
N GLY A 150 -1.93 13.10 -5.69
CA GLY A 150 -0.52 13.00 -6.03
C GLY A 150 0.37 12.57 -4.86
N LEU A 151 -0.16 11.78 -3.91
CA LEU A 151 0.63 11.27 -2.78
C LEU A 151 1.90 10.55 -3.28
N ASP A 152 3.04 10.93 -2.68
CA ASP A 152 4.34 10.38 -3.04
C ASP A 152 4.59 9.06 -2.31
N TRP A 153 4.64 7.96 -3.07
CA TRP A 153 4.90 6.62 -2.54
C TRP A 153 6.31 6.42 -1.98
N LYS A 154 7.22 7.39 -2.18
CA LYS A 154 8.59 7.35 -1.62
C LYS A 154 8.69 7.97 -0.23
N LYS A 155 7.71 8.77 0.19
CA LYS A 155 7.70 9.43 1.51
C LYS A 155 6.83 8.64 2.48
N LYS A 156 6.99 8.93 3.78
CA LYS A 156 6.16 8.31 4.82
C LYS A 156 4.77 8.91 4.77
N PHE A 157 3.76 8.08 5.03
CA PHE A 157 2.36 8.52 5.08
C PHE A 157 2.14 9.64 6.12
N ASP A 158 2.82 9.57 7.26
CA ASP A 158 2.67 10.53 8.36
C ASP A 158 3.19 11.93 8.05
N GLU A 159 4.01 12.05 7.00
CA GLU A 159 4.56 13.33 6.52
C GLU A 159 3.66 13.97 5.46
N GLN A 160 2.60 13.27 5.02
CA GLN A 160 1.69 13.71 3.96
C GLN A 160 0.34 14.08 4.55
N ASP A 161 -0.34 15.06 3.96
CA ASP A 161 -1.69 15.41 4.40
C ASP A 161 -2.62 14.23 4.10
N PRO A 162 -3.23 13.59 5.13
CA PRO A 162 -4.10 12.46 4.91
C PRO A 162 -5.31 12.90 4.10
N MET A 163 -5.73 12.05 3.18
CA MET A 163 -6.92 12.29 2.38
C MET A 163 -8.18 12.32 3.24
N LYS A 164 -8.62 13.52 3.61
CA LYS A 164 -9.85 13.69 4.36
C LYS A 164 -11.04 13.54 3.39
N HIS A 165 -12.02 12.73 3.79
CA HIS A 165 -13.39 12.72 3.23
C HIS A 165 -13.67 11.96 1.91
N VAL A 166 -12.84 11.00 1.50
CA VAL A 166 -13.05 10.29 0.22
C VAL A 166 -14.33 9.42 0.19
N GLN A 167 -14.65 8.76 1.30
CA GLN A 167 -15.76 7.81 1.36
C GLN A 167 -16.57 8.03 2.65
N PRO A 168 -17.88 8.36 2.56
CA PRO A 168 -18.73 8.53 3.74
C PRO A 168 -18.71 7.32 4.68
N TYR A 169 -18.61 6.10 4.13
CA TYR A 169 -18.56 4.86 4.92
C TYR A 169 -17.42 4.87 5.94
N LEU A 170 -16.26 5.45 5.58
CA LEU A 170 -15.05 5.41 6.39
C LEU A 170 -15.09 6.35 7.60
N ARG A 171 -16.06 7.28 7.68
CA ARG A 171 -16.19 8.22 8.81
C ARG A 171 -16.61 7.55 10.12
N ARG A 172 -17.10 6.30 10.06
CA ARG A 172 -17.49 5.50 11.23
C ARG A 172 -16.31 4.93 12.01
N PHE A 173 -15.09 5.02 11.50
CA PHE A 173 -13.90 4.41 12.10
C PHE A 173 -13.13 5.44 12.92
N LYS A 174 -12.74 5.08 14.15
CA LYS A 174 -12.12 6.01 15.09
C LYS A 174 -10.76 6.51 14.57
N GLY A 175 -10.62 7.82 14.37
CA GLY A 175 -9.35 8.43 13.94
C GLY A 175 -8.90 8.00 12.54
N ASP A 176 -9.86 7.77 11.63
CA ASP A 176 -9.62 7.47 10.21
C ASP A 176 -8.65 6.31 9.95
N TRP A 177 -8.52 5.37 10.91
CA TRP A 177 -7.56 4.27 10.81
C TRP A 177 -7.79 3.42 9.55
N ALA A 178 -9.07 3.21 9.19
CA ALA A 178 -9.46 2.46 8.02
C ALA A 178 -8.97 3.13 6.72
N CYS A 179 -9.17 4.44 6.62
CA CYS A 179 -8.70 5.23 5.47
C CYS A 179 -7.17 5.16 5.36
N ARG A 180 -6.46 5.39 6.47
CA ARG A 180 -5.00 5.31 6.55
C ARG A 180 -4.47 3.96 6.06
N GLU A 181 -5.05 2.86 6.51
CA GLU A 181 -4.62 1.52 6.08
C GLU A 181 -4.87 1.26 4.59
N LEU A 182 -6.01 1.70 4.05
CA LEU A 182 -6.33 1.58 2.61
C LEU A 182 -5.34 2.36 1.74
N VAL A 183 -4.98 3.58 2.16
CA VAL A 183 -3.98 4.40 1.47
C VAL A 183 -2.60 3.74 1.55
N ILE A 184 -2.17 3.29 2.73
CA ILE A 184 -0.90 2.58 2.91
C ILE A 184 -0.84 1.34 2.01
N SER A 185 -1.92 0.56 1.91
CA SER A 185 -2.02 -0.59 0.99
C SER A 185 -1.78 -0.20 -0.45
N THR A 186 -2.44 0.88 -0.89
CA THR A 186 -2.34 1.39 -2.25
C THR A 186 -0.92 1.85 -2.58
N LEU A 187 -0.29 2.60 -1.68
CA LEU A 187 1.09 3.09 -1.85
C LEU A 187 2.09 1.93 -1.89
N GLN A 188 1.95 0.93 -1.00
CA GLN A 188 2.81 -0.26 -1.00
C GLN A 188 2.67 -1.07 -2.30
N ASN A 189 1.45 -1.24 -2.81
CA ASN A 189 1.22 -1.94 -4.07
C ASN A 189 1.84 -1.18 -5.25
N ARG A 190 1.70 0.15 -5.29
CA ARG A 190 2.35 0.99 -6.29
C ARG A 190 3.87 0.87 -6.23
N GLN A 191 4.45 0.91 -5.03
CA GLN A 191 5.90 0.74 -4.82
C GLN A 191 6.38 -0.63 -5.31
N LYS A 192 5.65 -1.71 -5.01
CA LYS A 192 5.97 -3.07 -5.49
C LYS A 192 5.95 -3.15 -7.02
N VAL A 193 4.94 -2.59 -7.66
CA VAL A 193 4.82 -2.56 -9.13
C VAL A 193 5.97 -1.78 -9.75
N GLU A 194 6.30 -0.61 -9.21
CA GLU A 194 7.39 0.21 -9.72
C GLU A 194 8.74 -0.47 -9.55
N HIS A 195 8.99 -1.10 -8.40
CA HIS A 195 10.21 -1.87 -8.18
C HIS A 195 10.33 -3.06 -9.14
N ALA A 196 9.22 -3.78 -9.37
CA ALA A 196 9.18 -4.86 -10.37
C ALA A 196 9.46 -4.34 -11.78
N ARG A 197 8.93 -3.17 -12.14
CA ARG A 197 9.17 -2.49 -13.42
C ARG A 197 10.65 -2.13 -13.60
N ILE A 198 11.27 -1.49 -12.60
CA ILE A 198 12.70 -1.14 -12.61
C ILE A 198 13.55 -2.40 -12.74
N LYS A 199 13.25 -3.45 -11.96
CA LYS A 199 13.97 -4.72 -12.02
C LYS A 199 13.84 -5.37 -13.39
N ALA A 200 12.65 -5.36 -14.00
CA ALA A 200 12.44 -5.90 -15.34
C ALA A 200 13.26 -5.14 -16.40
N LEU A 201 13.40 -3.82 -16.25
CA LEU A 201 14.23 -2.99 -17.13
C LEU A 201 15.73 -3.32 -16.97
N MET A 202 16.21 -3.54 -15.75
CA MET A 202 17.61 -3.91 -15.49
C MET A 202 17.96 -5.33 -15.98
N VAL A 203 17.04 -6.29 -15.84
CA VAL A 203 17.24 -7.67 -16.31
C VAL A 203 17.15 -7.76 -17.83
N ARG A 204 16.31 -6.93 -18.46
CA ARG A 204 16.37 -6.66 -19.90
C ARG A 204 17.55 -5.75 -20.24
N SER A 205 18.75 -6.13 -19.79
CA SER A 205 19.98 -5.69 -20.43
C SER A 205 19.83 -5.95 -21.94
N PRO A 206 20.36 -5.09 -22.84
CA PRO A 206 20.34 -5.26 -24.28
C PRO A 206 21.23 -6.44 -24.74
N SER A 207 21.07 -7.59 -24.08
CA SER A 207 21.36 -8.91 -24.62
C SER A 207 20.71 -8.97 -25.99
N LYS A 208 21.57 -9.03 -27.01
CA LYS A 208 21.24 -9.11 -28.43
C LYS A 208 19.95 -9.93 -28.59
N PRO A 209 18.95 -9.44 -29.35
CA PRO A 209 17.68 -10.13 -29.52
C PRO A 209 17.98 -11.60 -29.77
N SER A 210 17.55 -12.48 -28.87
CA SER A 210 17.84 -13.90 -29.02
C SER A 210 17.32 -14.26 -30.40
N LYS A 211 18.22 -14.67 -31.30
CA LYS A 211 17.86 -15.05 -32.66
C LYS A 211 16.86 -16.18 -32.49
N SER A 212 15.58 -15.84 -32.59
CA SER A 212 14.47 -16.76 -32.44
C SER A 212 14.62 -17.79 -33.54
N LYS A 213 15.27 -18.90 -33.23
CA LYS A 213 15.27 -20.11 -34.05
C LYS A 213 13.90 -20.79 -33.97
N ARG A 214 12.79 -20.03 -34.03
CA ARG A 214 11.47 -20.58 -34.35
C ARG A 214 11.40 -20.82 -35.85
N THR A 215 12.27 -21.70 -36.34
CA THR A 215 12.02 -22.45 -37.57
C THR A 215 10.94 -23.46 -37.23
N GLY A 216 9.68 -23.17 -37.55
CA GLY A 216 8.62 -24.18 -37.50
C GLY A 216 7.40 -23.90 -36.61
N PHE A 217 7.07 -22.64 -36.30
CA PHE A 217 5.71 -22.35 -35.84
C PHE A 217 4.77 -22.41 -37.05
N LYS A 218 4.30 -23.62 -37.37
CA LYS A 218 3.21 -23.79 -38.33
C LYS A 218 1.99 -23.07 -37.76
N PRO A 219 1.44 -22.05 -38.44
CA PRO A 219 0.20 -21.44 -37.99
C PRO A 219 -0.85 -22.54 -37.92
N ARG A 220 -1.33 -22.85 -36.71
CA ARG A 220 -2.49 -23.72 -36.53
C ARG A 220 -3.64 -23.02 -37.24
N SER A 221 -4.10 -23.59 -38.35
CA SER A 221 -5.23 -23.09 -39.10
C SER A 221 -6.38 -22.90 -38.11
N LYS A 222 -6.83 -21.65 -38.04
CA LYS A 222 -7.95 -21.21 -37.23
C LYS A 222 -9.18 -21.90 -37.82
N SER A 223 -9.55 -23.06 -37.28
CA SER A 223 -10.82 -23.70 -37.58
C SER A 223 -11.90 -22.72 -37.19
N ALA A 224 -12.58 -22.17 -38.19
CA ALA A 224 -13.74 -21.32 -38.03
C ALA A 224 -14.76 -22.04 -37.15
N SER A 225 -14.92 -21.59 -35.90
CA SER A 225 -16.03 -22.01 -35.07
C SER A 225 -17.27 -21.32 -35.57
N THR A 226 -18.03 -22.11 -36.31
CA THR A 226 -19.43 -21.97 -36.69
C THR A 226 -20.23 -21.14 -35.67
N ALA A 227 -20.88 -20.12 -36.19
CA ALA A 227 -21.92 -19.37 -35.52
C ALA A 227 -22.95 -20.33 -34.91
N SER A 228 -23.20 -20.20 -33.60
CA SER A 228 -24.44 -20.70 -33.01
C SER A 228 -25.50 -19.62 -33.11
N PRO A 229 -26.72 -19.95 -33.57
CA PRO A 229 -27.79 -19.01 -33.80
C PRO A 229 -28.49 -18.64 -32.49
N ALA A 230 -29.19 -17.51 -32.56
CA ALA A 230 -30.14 -16.99 -31.59
C ALA A 230 -31.22 -18.02 -31.17
N GLU A 231 -31.77 -17.80 -29.97
CA GLU A 231 -33.09 -18.12 -29.36
C GLU A 231 -32.81 -18.20 -27.83
N GLU A 232 -33.53 -17.65 -26.85
CA GLU A 232 -34.94 -17.37 -26.54
C GLU A 232 -34.86 -16.45 -25.26
N LEU A 233 -35.43 -15.25 -25.18
CA LEU A 233 -36.85 -14.95 -24.91
C LEU A 233 -37.41 -15.65 -23.65
N ILE A 234 -37.09 -15.17 -22.44
CA ILE A 234 -37.85 -15.50 -21.21
C ILE A 234 -37.96 -14.27 -20.27
N ASN A 235 -39.15 -13.65 -20.37
CA ASN A 235 -40.04 -13.06 -19.35
C ASN A 235 -39.61 -11.88 -18.45
N ASP A 236 -40.17 -10.72 -18.82
CA ASP A 236 -40.93 -9.82 -17.93
C ASP A 236 -41.89 -10.59 -16.99
N GLU A 237 -41.73 -10.44 -15.68
CA GLU A 237 -42.81 -10.46 -14.66
C GLU A 237 -42.22 -9.82 -13.38
N ASP A 238 -42.59 -8.57 -13.08
CA ASP A 238 -43.67 -8.23 -12.15
C ASP A 238 -43.38 -8.58 -10.69
N VAL A 239 -42.72 -7.67 -9.94
CA VAL A 239 -42.86 -7.61 -8.47
C VAL A 239 -42.77 -6.15 -7.97
N ARG A 240 -43.95 -5.52 -7.95
CA ARG A 240 -44.61 -4.91 -6.78
C ARG A 240 -43.95 -3.76 -6.04
N GLU A 241 -44.46 -2.56 -6.33
CA GLU A 241 -44.48 -1.40 -5.45
C GLU A 241 -45.14 -1.75 -4.10
N GLY A 242 -44.48 -1.36 -3.02
CA GLY A 242 -44.99 -1.41 -1.65
C GLY A 242 -44.80 -0.05 -1.00
N GLU A 243 -45.76 0.84 -1.23
CA GLU A 243 -45.97 2.05 -0.44
C GLU A 243 -46.36 1.62 0.98
N GLY A 244 -45.56 2.04 1.96
CA GLY A 244 -45.82 1.86 3.39
C GLY A 244 -45.73 3.22 4.07
N GLU A 245 -46.79 3.99 3.91
CA GLU A 245 -47.15 5.16 4.70
C GLU A 245 -47.69 4.68 6.06
N GLU A 246 -47.01 4.98 7.16
CA GLU A 246 -47.68 5.02 8.47
C GLU A 246 -47.02 6.04 9.41
N ALA A 247 -47.84 7.05 9.73
CA ALA A 247 -48.02 7.82 10.97
C ALA A 247 -46.82 8.22 11.85
#